data_AF-A0A257JRJ2-F1
#
_entry.id   AF-A0A257JRJ2-F1
#
_cell.length_a   1.000
_cell.length_b   1.000
_cell.length_c   1.000
_cell.angle_alpha   90.00
_cell.angle_beta   90.00
_cell.angle_gamma   90.00
#
_symmetry.space_group_name_H-M   'P 1'
#
loop_
_entity.id
_entity.type
_entity.pdbx_description
1 polymer ?
#
loop_
_entity_poly.entity_id
_entity_poly.type
_entity_poly.pdbx_seq_one_letter_code
_entity_poly.pdbx_strand_id
1 'polypeptide(L)'
;DAIHYVVENTLGWREAFFGQIDSGDDFAAVTARFHGQKTAAVKHPRVRQSEALVECLQAEQWGGASNPAAFTEKLTTACHAHRVAALVLTATDLDRVRVALREFGAAWRPLASGKSLERTF
;
A
#
# COMPACT_ATOMS: atom_id res chain seq x y z
N ASP A 1 -6.66 -4.15 -3.85
CA ASP A 1 -6.95 -3.33 -2.66
C ASP A 1 -6.59 -3.93 -1.31
N ALA A 2 -6.71 -5.24 -1.05
CA ALA A 2 -6.36 -5.79 0.28
C ALA A 2 -4.92 -5.48 0.75
N ILE A 3 -3.96 -5.35 -0.18
CA ILE A 3 -2.57 -4.97 0.16
C ILE A 3 -2.51 -3.51 0.66
N HIS A 4 -3.32 -2.58 0.11
CA HIS A 4 -3.43 -1.22 0.64
C HIS A 4 -3.92 -1.24 2.08
N TYR A 5 -4.98 -1.99 2.36
CA TYR A 5 -5.47 -2.16 3.74
C TYR A 5 -4.34 -2.61 4.67
N VAL A 6 -3.62 -3.68 4.30
CA VAL A 6 -2.54 -4.21 5.13
C VAL A 6 -1.42 -3.20 5.33
N VAL A 7 -0.96 -2.54 4.26
CA VAL A 7 0.13 -1.54 4.31
C VAL A 7 -0.27 -0.34 5.18
N GLU A 8 -1.41 0.27 4.87
CA GLU A 8 -1.86 1.50 5.53
C GLU A 8 -2.16 1.24 7.01
N ASN A 9 -2.80 0.10 7.34
CA ASN A 9 -3.07 -0.27 8.73
C ASN A 9 -1.78 -0.61 9.50
N THR A 10 -0.83 -1.33 8.88
CA THR A 10 0.44 -1.70 9.54
C THR A 10 1.33 -0.50 9.81
N LEU A 11 1.35 0.47 8.89
CA LEU A 11 2.17 1.68 8.98
C LEU A 11 1.44 2.87 9.64
N GLY A 12 0.15 2.72 9.97
CA GLY A 12 -0.65 3.76 10.60
C GLY A 12 -0.93 4.96 9.70
N TRP A 13 -0.99 4.77 8.38
CA TRP A 13 -1.19 5.85 7.41
C TRP A 13 -2.66 6.21 7.28
N ARG A 14 -3.09 7.19 8.09
CA ARG A 14 -4.46 7.72 8.07
C ARG A 14 -4.72 8.67 6.89
N GLU A 15 -3.67 9.17 6.26
CA GLU A 15 -3.74 10.09 5.13
C GLU A 15 -3.62 9.40 3.75
N ALA A 16 -3.56 8.06 3.73
CA ALA A 16 -3.60 7.23 2.53
C ALA A 16 -5.05 6.89 2.12
N PHE A 17 -5.28 5.89 1.27
CA PHE A 17 -6.59 5.65 0.64
C PHE A 17 -7.67 5.26 1.65
N PHE A 18 -7.46 4.15 2.39
CA PHE A 18 -8.41 3.67 3.37
C PHE A 18 -8.51 4.59 4.59
N GLY A 19 -7.42 5.24 4.97
CA GLY A 19 -7.45 6.23 6.05
C GLY A 19 -8.31 7.46 5.76
N GLN A 20 -8.35 7.93 4.51
CA GLN A 20 -9.27 8.99 4.11
C GLN A 20 -10.73 8.53 4.21
N ILE A 21 -11.04 7.32 3.73
CA ILE A 21 -12.40 6.75 3.79
C ILE A 21 -12.84 6.58 5.25
N ASP A 22 -11.97 6.05 6.11
CA ASP A 22 -12.21 5.88 7.55
C ASP A 22 -12.44 7.21 8.27
N SER A 23 -11.78 8.28 7.80
CA SER A 23 -11.98 9.64 8.30
C SER A 23 -13.30 10.30 7.83
N GLY A 24 -14.10 9.59 7.00
CA GLY A 24 -15.38 10.06 6.49
C GLY A 24 -15.33 10.76 5.13
N ASP A 25 -14.20 10.71 4.41
CA ASP A 25 -14.16 11.20 3.02
C ASP A 25 -15.06 10.36 2.12
N ASP A 26 -15.69 11.00 1.12
CA ASP A 26 -16.51 10.32 0.12
C ASP A 26 -15.69 9.31 -0.70
N PHE A 27 -16.13 8.05 -0.71
CA PHE A 27 -15.44 6.94 -1.37
C PHE A 27 -15.22 7.19 -2.87
N ALA A 28 -16.23 7.70 -3.58
CA ALA A 28 -16.12 7.96 -5.01
C ALA A 28 -15.09 9.05 -5.31
N ALA A 29 -15.07 10.11 -4.50
CA ALA A 29 -14.10 11.20 -4.59
C ALA A 29 -12.67 10.73 -4.25
N VAL A 30 -12.47 9.91 -3.21
CA VAL A 30 -11.15 9.33 -2.89
C VAL A 30 -10.66 8.44 -4.04
N THR A 31 -11.53 7.56 -4.55
CA THR A 31 -11.22 6.65 -5.66
C THR A 31 -10.86 7.40 -6.95
N ALA A 32 -11.61 8.46 -7.29
CA ALA A 32 -11.30 9.30 -8.43
C ALA A 32 -9.93 10.01 -8.29
N ARG A 33 -9.55 10.45 -7.07
CA ARG A 33 -8.23 11.03 -6.78
C ARG A 33 -7.12 9.99 -6.90
N PHE A 34 -7.38 8.77 -6.41
CA PHE A 34 -6.45 7.65 -6.40
C PHE A 34 -6.08 7.19 -7.81
N HIS A 35 -7.08 6.97 -8.67
CA HIS A 35 -6.87 6.57 -10.07
C HIS A 35 -6.73 7.74 -11.06
N GLY A 36 -6.93 8.97 -10.60
CA GLY A 36 -6.87 10.17 -11.44
C GLY A 36 -5.50 10.41 -12.08
N GLN A 37 -5.49 11.21 -13.15
CA GLN A 37 -4.27 11.50 -13.92
C GLN A 37 -3.17 12.14 -13.05
N LYS A 38 -1.93 11.72 -13.29
CA LYS A 38 -0.72 12.20 -12.59
C LYS A 38 -0.28 13.61 -13.03
N THR A 39 -1.20 14.50 -13.40
CA THR A 39 -0.91 15.72 -14.21
C THR A 39 -0.72 17.01 -13.42
N ALA A 40 -1.03 17.05 -12.13
CA ALA A 40 -0.87 18.24 -11.27
C ALA A 40 -0.02 17.95 -10.02
N ALA A 41 0.45 19.01 -9.35
CA ALA A 41 1.17 18.91 -8.08
C ALA A 41 0.45 17.95 -7.12
N VAL A 42 1.19 17.00 -6.53
CA VAL A 42 0.59 15.91 -5.76
C VAL A 42 0.02 16.46 -4.45
N LYS A 43 -1.28 16.74 -4.44
CA LYS A 43 -2.01 17.23 -3.25
C LYS A 43 -2.00 16.22 -2.10
N HIS A 44 -1.87 14.93 -2.42
CA HIS A 44 -1.89 13.83 -1.45
C HIS A 44 -0.68 12.90 -1.67
N PRO A 45 0.53 13.31 -1.25
CA PRO A 45 1.75 12.56 -1.53
C PRO A 45 1.71 11.14 -0.96
N ARG A 46 1.09 10.96 0.21
CA ARG A 46 0.98 9.64 0.86
C ARG A 46 0.19 8.62 0.04
N VAL A 47 -0.88 9.04 -0.62
CA VAL A 47 -1.68 8.16 -1.49
C VAL A 47 -0.81 7.55 -2.58
N ARG A 48 -0.01 8.39 -3.25
CA ARG A 48 0.89 7.96 -4.32
C ARG A 48 2.11 7.17 -3.80
N GLN A 49 2.61 7.51 -2.61
CA GLN A 49 3.66 6.73 -1.95
C GLN A 49 3.15 5.34 -1.53
N SER A 50 1.90 5.25 -1.08
CA SER A 50 1.25 3.97 -0.78
C SER A 50 1.08 3.12 -2.04
N GLU A 51 0.66 3.72 -3.15
CA GLU A 51 0.60 3.03 -4.45
C GLU A 51 1.96 2.47 -4.86
N ALA A 52 3.00 3.30 -4.83
CA ALA A 52 4.37 2.88 -5.15
C ALA A 52 4.85 1.70 -4.27
N LEU A 53 4.54 1.74 -2.97
CA LEU A 53 4.86 0.67 -2.04
C LEU A 53 4.09 -0.62 -2.36
N VAL A 54 2.79 -0.51 -2.62
CA VAL A 54 1.94 -1.66 -2.97
C VAL A 54 2.40 -2.33 -4.26
N GLU A 55 2.71 -1.55 -5.30
CA GLU A 55 3.25 -2.08 -6.57
C GLU A 55 4.56 -2.85 -6.34
N CYS A 56 5.47 -2.31 -5.52
CA CYS A 56 6.73 -2.98 -5.19
C CYS A 56 6.49 -4.29 -4.42
N LEU A 57 5.57 -4.30 -3.45
CA LEU A 57 5.21 -5.51 -2.68
C LEU A 57 4.55 -6.57 -3.56
N GLN A 58 3.68 -6.16 -4.48
CA GLN A 58 3.07 -7.06 -5.47
C GLN A 58 4.13 -7.67 -6.39
N ALA A 59 5.12 -6.90 -6.82
CA ALA A 59 6.24 -7.42 -7.59
C ALA A 59 7.03 -8.50 -6.83
N GLU A 60 7.25 -8.33 -5.51
CA GLU A 60 7.88 -9.36 -4.68
C GLU A 60 7.06 -10.64 -4.53
N GLN A 61 5.72 -10.58 -4.64
CA GLN A 61 4.88 -11.78 -4.60
C GLN A 61 5.16 -12.72 -5.78
N TRP A 62 5.55 -12.18 -6.93
CA TRP A 62 5.93 -12.96 -8.12
C TRP A 62 7.43 -13.24 -8.20
N GLY A 63 8.26 -12.26 -7.86
CA GLY A 63 9.72 -12.31 -8.01
C GLY A 63 10.48 -12.82 -6.78
N GLY A 64 9.79 -13.07 -5.66
CA GLY A 64 10.40 -13.38 -4.38
C GLY A 64 10.80 -12.13 -3.59
N ALA A 65 10.94 -12.29 -2.27
CA ALA A 65 11.34 -11.20 -1.38
C ALA A 65 12.82 -10.84 -1.59
N SER A 66 13.08 -9.57 -1.90
CA SER A 66 14.41 -9.00 -2.00
C SER A 66 14.94 -8.54 -0.64
N ASN A 67 16.26 -8.37 -0.52
CA ASN A 67 16.82 -7.77 0.69
C ASN A 67 16.31 -6.32 0.87
N PRO A 68 16.24 -5.78 2.10
CA PRO A 68 15.64 -4.47 2.36
C PRO A 68 16.26 -3.31 1.58
N ALA A 69 17.58 -3.30 1.36
CA ALA A 69 18.24 -2.22 0.63
C ALA A 69 17.81 -2.18 -0.85
N ALA A 70 17.83 -3.34 -1.52
CA ALA A 70 17.37 -3.47 -2.90
C ALA A 70 15.86 -3.15 -3.04
N PHE A 71 15.06 -3.47 -2.02
CA PHE A 71 13.66 -3.08 -1.98
C PHE A 71 13.50 -1.55 -1.92
N THR A 72 14.23 -0.88 -1.03
CA THR A 72 14.18 0.57 -0.88
C THR A 72 14.59 1.30 -2.15
N GLU A 73 15.61 0.83 -2.88
CA GLU A 73 16.01 1.41 -4.17
C GLU A 73 14.89 1.33 -5.23
N LYS A 74 14.22 0.18 -5.31
CA LYS A 74 13.05 -0.01 -6.19
C LYS A 74 11.90 0.89 -5.78
N LEU A 75 11.62 0.99 -4.48
CA LEU A 75 10.59 1.86 -3.93
C LEU A 75 10.88 3.34 -4.24
N THR A 76 12.13 3.79 -4.11
CA THR A 76 12.54 5.14 -4.51
C THR A 76 12.24 5.39 -5.98
N THR A 77 12.62 4.44 -6.85
CA THR A 77 12.33 4.52 -8.29
C THR A 77 10.83 4.61 -8.57
N ALA A 78 10.03 3.79 -7.90
CA ALA A 78 8.57 3.80 -8.02
C ALA A 78 7.97 5.13 -7.54
N CYS A 79 8.39 5.66 -6.38
CA CYS A 79 7.96 6.98 -5.90
C CYS A 79 8.22 8.09 -6.93
N HIS A 80 9.39 8.08 -7.58
CA HIS A 80 9.71 9.03 -8.64
C HIS A 80 8.81 8.87 -9.88
N ALA A 81 8.51 7.62 -10.30
CA ALA A 81 7.55 7.36 -11.37
C ALA A 81 6.12 7.81 -11.02
N HIS A 82 5.80 7.90 -9.73
CA HIS A 82 4.55 8.47 -9.19
C HIS A 82 4.64 9.97 -8.90
N ARG A 83 5.75 10.65 -9.24
CA ARG A 83 6.00 12.09 -9.04
C ARG A 83 5.88 12.54 -7.58
N VAL A 84 6.29 11.69 -6.64
CA VAL A 84 6.36 11.98 -5.21
C VAL A 84 7.78 11.82 -4.68
N ALA A 85 8.05 12.46 -3.53
CA ALA A 85 9.30 12.27 -2.82
C ALA A 85 9.48 10.79 -2.43
N ALA A 86 10.73 10.35 -2.37
CA ALA A 86 11.07 9.02 -1.90
C ALA A 86 10.47 8.77 -0.51
N LEU A 87 9.87 7.60 -0.34
CA LEU A 87 9.38 7.16 0.95
C LEU A 87 10.56 6.72 1.83
N VAL A 88 10.67 7.29 3.02
CA VAL A 88 11.57 6.77 4.06
C VAL A 88 10.89 5.59 4.73
N LEU A 89 11.25 4.37 4.30
CA LEU A 89 10.76 3.12 4.88
C LEU A 89 11.92 2.43 5.60
N THR A 90 11.78 2.16 6.90
CA THR A 90 12.81 1.43 7.65
C THR A 90 12.77 -0.06 7.32
N ALA A 91 13.89 -0.76 7.52
CA ALA A 91 13.92 -2.21 7.37
C ALA A 91 12.91 -2.91 8.31
N THR A 92 12.78 -2.41 9.54
CA THR A 92 11.80 -2.90 10.52
C THR A 92 10.37 -2.72 10.03
N ASP A 93 10.02 -1.57 9.45
CA ASP A 93 8.68 -1.34 8.90
C ASP A 93 8.39 -2.23 7.71
N LEU A 94 9.37 -2.42 6.81
CA LEU A 94 9.25 -3.34 5.69
C LEU A 94 9.02 -4.78 6.18
N ASP A 95 9.74 -5.23 7.19
CA ASP A 95 9.55 -6.56 7.77
C ASP A 95 8.18 -6.71 8.42
N ARG A 96 7.70 -5.70 9.15
CA ARG A 96 6.34 -5.67 9.71
C ARG A 96 5.28 -5.80 8.63
N VAL A 97 5.39 -5.05 7.54
CA VAL A 97 4.45 -5.11 6.40
C VAL A 97 4.49 -6.49 5.74
N ARG A 98 5.68 -7.06 5.53
CA ARG A 98 5.83 -8.41 4.95
C ARG A 98 5.23 -9.49 5.85
N VAL A 99 5.42 -9.40 7.16
CA VAL A 99 4.77 -10.30 8.14
C VAL A 99 3.26 -10.18 8.02
N ALA A 100 2.71 -8.97 8.10
CA ALA A 100 1.28 -8.72 8.04
C ALA A 100 0.65 -9.22 6.73
N LEU A 101 1.33 -9.08 5.58
CA LEU A 101 0.87 -9.62 4.30
C LEU A 101 0.85 -11.16 4.29
N ARG A 102 1.85 -11.81 4.89
CA ARG A 102 1.86 -13.28 5.01
C ARG A 102 0.72 -13.78 5.90
N GLU A 103 0.46 -13.11 7.02
CA GLU A 103 -0.63 -13.43 7.93
C GLU A 103 -1.99 -13.20 7.28
N PHE A 104 -2.18 -12.07 6.60
CA PHE A 104 -3.39 -11.79 5.84
C PHE A 104 -3.62 -12.86 4.77
N GLY A 105 -2.57 -13.21 4.01
CA GLY A 105 -2.65 -14.28 3.03
C GLY A 105 -2.95 -15.65 3.64
N ALA A 106 -2.44 -15.95 4.83
CA ALA A 106 -2.72 -17.19 5.54
C ALA A 106 -4.18 -17.28 6.03
N ALA A 107 -4.77 -16.14 6.41
CA ALA A 107 -6.19 -16.06 6.74
C ALA A 107 -7.09 -16.12 5.49
N TRP A 108 -6.64 -15.54 4.37
CA TRP A 108 -7.41 -15.45 3.13
C TRP A 108 -7.42 -16.76 2.32
N ARG A 109 -6.26 -17.38 2.09
CA ARG A 109 -6.10 -18.58 1.24
C ARG A 109 -7.02 -19.76 1.57
N PRO A 110 -7.31 -20.11 2.83
CA PRO A 110 -8.16 -21.27 3.14
C PRO A 110 -9.65 -20.98 3.02
N LEU A 111 -10.07 -19.73 2.74
CA LEU A 111 -11.49 -19.41 2.61
C LEU A 111 -12.09 -20.10 1.40
N ALA A 112 -13.23 -20.76 1.61
CA ALA A 112 -14.02 -21.33 0.53
C ALA A 112 -14.61 -20.23 -0.36
N SER A 113 -14.89 -20.56 -1.61
CA SER A 113 -15.57 -19.64 -2.54
C SER A 113 -16.87 -19.10 -1.93
N GLY A 114 -17.09 -17.79 -2.04
CA GLY A 114 -18.24 -17.10 -1.46
C GLY A 114 -18.14 -16.78 0.03
N LYS A 115 -17.03 -17.09 0.70
CA LYS A 115 -16.74 -16.61 2.06
C LYS A 115 -16.00 -15.28 2.04
N SER A 116 -16.22 -14.47 3.07
CA SER A 116 -15.60 -13.16 3.25
C SER A 116 -14.58 -13.17 4.38
N LEU A 117 -13.65 -12.22 4.31
CA LEU A 117 -12.77 -11.84 5.40
C LEU A 117 -13.06 -10.40 5.77
N GLU A 118 -13.56 -10.17 6.98
CA GLU A 118 -13.91 -8.83 7.46
C GLU A 118 -12.76 -8.22 8.28
N ARG A 119 -12.55 -6.91 8.11
CA ARG A 119 -11.49 -6.16 8.75
C ARG A 119 -11.96 -4.74 9.05
N THR A 120 -11.52 -4.22 10.19
CA THR A 120 -11.68 -2.83 10.59
C THR A 120 -10.38 -2.07 10.33
N PHE A 121 -10.49 -0.80 9.99
CA PHE A 121 -9.38 0.13 9.80
C PHE A 121 -9.30 1.11 10.99
#